data_AF-A0A1I2PIQ6-F1
#
_entry.id   AF-A0A1I2PIQ6-F1
#
_cell.length_a   1.000
_cell.length_b   1.000
_cell.length_c   1.000
_cell.angle_alpha   90.00
_cell.angle_beta   90.00
_cell.angle_gamma   90.00
#
_symmetry.space_group_name_H-M   'P 1'
#
loop_
_entity.id
_entity.type
_entity.pdbx_description
1 polymer ?
#
loop_
_entity_poly.entity_id
_entity_poly.type
_entity_poly.pdbx_seq_one_letter_code
_entity_poly.pdbx_strand_id
1 'polypeptide(L)' 'MPADDYLDSTTALFVGVFVAALFGFAALLAYVAAGDVVPAARALAGALAGLGVVFLLASLVVAALLAR' A
#
# COMPACT_ATOMS: atom_id res chain seq x y z
N MET A 1 5.79 -9.81 24.53
CA MET A 1 5.18 -10.68 23.51
C MET A 1 6.26 -11.05 22.52
N PRO A 2 6.44 -12.32 22.19
CA PRO A 2 7.28 -12.74 21.06
C PRO A 2 6.76 -12.10 19.76
N ALA A 3 7.67 -11.74 18.85
CA ALA A 3 7.31 -11.09 17.58
C ALA A 3 6.44 -11.99 16.68
N ASP A 4 6.57 -13.30 16.91
CA ASP A 4 5.90 -14.38 16.20
C ASP A 4 4.36 -14.30 16.37
N ASP A 5 3.89 -13.70 17.47
CA ASP A 5 2.45 -13.51 17.74
C ASP A 5 1.75 -12.62 16.70
N TYR A 6 2.51 -11.81 15.95
CA TYR A 6 2.00 -10.94 14.88
C TYR A 6 2.13 -11.56 13.48
N LEU A 7 2.69 -12.77 13.36
CA LEU A 7 2.82 -13.48 12.08
C LEU A 7 1.56 -14.29 11.77
N ASP A 8 0.41 -13.63 11.78
CA ASP A 8 -0.87 -14.22 11.42
C ASP A 8 -1.48 -13.56 10.17
N SER A 9 -2.42 -14.26 9.53
CA SER A 9 -3.06 -13.79 8.31
C SER A 9 -3.80 -12.47 8.49
N THR A 10 -4.39 -12.22 9.66
CA THR A 10 -5.17 -11.01 9.95
C THR A 10 -4.24 -9.81 10.07
N THR A 11 -3.15 -9.94 10.81
CA THR A 11 -2.15 -8.88 10.94
C THR A 11 -1.50 -8.58 9.59
N ALA A 12 -1.17 -9.59 8.80
CA ALA A 12 -0.63 -9.41 7.46
C ALA A 12 -1.57 -8.59 6.54
N LEU A 13 -2.87 -8.94 6.54
CA LEU A 13 -3.88 -8.20 5.77
C LEU A 13 -4.03 -6.76 6.27
N PHE A 14 -4.11 -6.56 7.58
CA PHE A 14 -4.24 -5.23 8.17
C PHE A 14 -3.09 -4.31 7.77
N VAL A 15 -1.85 -4.77 7.94
CA VAL A 15 -0.65 -3.98 7.60
C VAL A 15 -0.63 -3.66 6.11
N GLY A 16 -0.93 -4.64 5.26
CA GLY A 16 -0.97 -4.44 3.82
C GLY A 16 -1.99 -3.41 3.37
N VAL A 17 -3.23 -3.52 3.85
CA VAL A 17 -4.30 -2.57 3.55
C VAL A 17 -3.95 -1.18 4.08
N PHE A 18 -3.42 -1.08 5.30
CA PHE A 18 -3.02 0.19 5.89
C PHE A 18 -1.92 0.89 5.07
N VAL A 19 -0.86 0.17 4.72
CA VAL A 19 0.23 0.71 3.89
C VAL A 19 -0.26 1.08 2.50
N ALA A 20 -1.09 0.24 1.87
CA ALA A 20 -1.71 0.55 0.59
C ALA A 20 -2.55 1.82 0.64
N ALA A 21 -3.32 2.02 1.72
CA ALA A 21 -4.11 3.22 1.94
C ALA A 21 -3.25 4.47 2.12
N LEU A 22 -2.13 4.39 2.85
CA LEU A 22 -1.19 5.52 2.99
C LEU A 22 -0.61 5.95 1.65
N PHE A 23 -0.17 4.98 0.83
CA PHE A 23 0.35 5.27 -0.51
C PHE A 23 -0.73 5.79 -1.45
N GLY A 24 -1.94 5.23 -1.40
CA GLY A 24 -3.09 5.73 -2.16
C GLY A 24 -3.47 7.15 -1.76
N PHE A 25 -3.45 7.47 -0.47
CA PHE A 25 -3.69 8.83 0.02
C PHE A 25 -2.59 9.80 -0.43
N ALA A 26 -1.31 9.41 -0.34
CA ALA A 26 -0.21 10.22 -0.85
C ALA A 26 -0.30 10.45 -2.37
N ALA A 27 -0.71 9.43 -3.13
CA ALA A 27 -0.95 9.54 -4.57
C ALA A 27 -2.08 10.55 -4.87
N LEU A 28 -3.16 10.50 -4.10
CA LEU A 28 -4.27 11.45 -4.21
C LEU A 28 -3.81 12.88 -3.93
N LEU A 29 -3.05 13.09 -2.85
CA LEU A 29 -2.49 14.40 -2.54
C LEU A 29 -1.57 14.92 -3.64
N ALA A 30 -0.68 14.08 -4.17
CA ALA A 30 0.19 14.44 -5.29
C ALA A 30 -0.61 14.82 -6.54
N TYR A 31 -1.68 14.09 -6.83
CA TYR A 31 -2.58 14.39 -7.94
C TYR A 31 -3.33 15.71 -7.74
N VAL A 32 -3.90 15.95 -6.56
CA VAL A 32 -4.67 17.16 -6.26
C VAL A 32 -3.78 18.40 -6.19
N ALA A 33 -2.60 18.30 -5.58
CA ALA A 33 -1.70 19.42 -5.39
C ALA A 33 -1.13 19.97 -6.70
N ALA A 34 -1.01 19.13 -7.73
CA ALA A 34 -0.39 19.51 -9.00
C ALA A 34 -1.34 19.51 -10.21
N GLY A 35 -2.48 18.83 -10.11
CA GLY A 35 -3.45 18.68 -11.21
C GLY A 35 -2.81 18.16 -12.49
N ASP A 36 -3.29 18.67 -13.63
CA ASP A 36 -2.77 18.33 -14.97
C ASP A 36 -1.50 19.11 -15.36
N VAL A 37 -1.06 20.06 -14.54
CA VAL A 37 -0.12 21.11 -14.94
C VAL A 37 1.34 20.64 -14.85
N VAL A 38 1.64 19.71 -13.94
CA VAL A 38 3.01 19.24 -13.68
C VAL A 38 3.14 17.74 -13.97
N PRO A 39 3.74 17.37 -15.13
CA PRO A 39 3.91 15.96 -15.52
C PRO A 39 4.64 15.11 -14.46
N ALA A 40 5.63 15.70 -13.79
CA ALA A 40 6.39 15.02 -12.73
C ALA A 40 5.52 14.62 -11.53
N ALA A 41 4.57 15.48 -11.13
CA ALA A 41 3.65 15.17 -10.04
C ALA A 41 2.64 14.09 -10.43
N ARG A 42 2.23 14.06 -11.71
CA ARG A 42 1.42 12.97 -12.26
C ARG A 42 2.14 11.63 -12.22
N ALA A 43 3.41 11.62 -12.65
CA ALA A 43 4.26 10.43 -12.58
C ALA A 43 4.46 9.97 -11.12
N LEU A 44 4.66 10.92 -10.19
CA LEU A 44 4.76 10.63 -8.76
C LEU A 44 3.47 10.02 -8.20
N ALA A 45 2.30 10.59 -8.53
CA ALA A 45 1.01 10.05 -8.11
C ALA A 45 0.81 8.62 -8.62
N GLY A 46 1.13 8.36 -9.89
CA GLY A 46 1.10 7.01 -10.46
C GLY A 46 2.05 6.04 -9.77
N ALA A 47 3.28 6.46 -9.47
CA ALA A 47 4.26 5.65 -8.77
C ALA A 47 3.82 5.31 -7.34
N LEU A 48 3.28 6.28 -6.60
CA LEU A 48 2.74 6.08 -5.26
C LEU A 48 1.55 5.11 -5.27
N ALA A 49 0.61 5.29 -6.21
CA ALA A 49 -0.51 4.36 -6.37
C ALA A 49 -0.03 2.94 -6.70
N GLY A 50 0.96 2.82 -7.61
CA GLY A 50 1.59 1.55 -7.94
C GLY A 50 2.23 0.87 -6.74
N LEU A 51 2.96 1.61 -5.90
CA LEU A 51 3.52 1.10 -4.65
C LEU A 51 2.42 0.58 -3.71
N GLY A 52 1.34 1.33 -3.54
CA GLY A 52 0.20 0.88 -2.72
C GLY A 52 -0.39 -0.44 -3.21
N VAL A 53 -0.56 -0.61 -4.52
CA VAL A 53 -1.02 -1.86 -5.13
C VAL A 53 -0.03 -3.00 -4.88
N VAL A 54 1.28 -2.76 -5.06
CA VAL A 54 2.32 -3.78 -4.80
C VAL A 54 2.27 -4.27 -3.36
N PHE A 55 2.18 -3.36 -2.38
CA PHE A 55 2.08 -3.73 -0.97
C PHE A 55 0.81 -4.52 -0.66
N LEU A 56 -0.33 -4.14 -1.25
CA LEU A 56 -1.58 -4.88 -1.09
C LEU A 56 -1.49 -6.30 -1.66
N LEU A 57 -0.93 -6.47 -2.86
CA LEU A 57 -0.78 -7.80 -3.45
C LEU A 57 0.19 -8.65 -2.64
N ALA A 58 1.31 -8.08 -2.20
CA ALA A 58 2.27 -8.77 -1.35
C ALA A 58 1.63 -9.24 -0.04
N SER A 59 0.82 -8.40 0.61
CA SER A 59 0.13 -8.80 1.84
C SER A 59 -0.92 -9.87 1.62
N LEU A 60 -1.66 -9.84 0.50
CA LEU A 60 -2.61 -10.90 0.14
C LEU A 60 -1.90 -12.24 -0.05
N VAL A 61 -0.74 -12.24 -0.72
CA VAL A 61 0.08 -13.45 -0.88
C VAL A 61 0.55 -13.97 0.48
N VAL A 62 1.11 -13.11 1.33
CA VAL A 62 1.57 -13.51 2.67
C VAL A 62 0.42 -14.04 3.52
N ALA A 63 -0.72 -13.35 3.55
CA ALA A 63 -1.90 -13.80 4.28
C ALA A 63 -2.41 -15.16 3.79
N ALA A 64 -2.42 -15.38 2.47
CA ALA A 64 -2.81 -16.65 1.88
C ALA A 64 -1.83 -17.80 2.19
N LEU A 65 -0.54 -17.49 2.41
CA LEU A 65 0.45 -18.47 2.86
C LEU A 65 0.29 -18.80 4.36
N LEU A 66 -0.05 -17.81 5.19
CA LEU A 66 -0.26 -17.97 6.64
C LEU A 66 -1.61 -18.61 6.99
N ALA A 67 -2.60 -18.54 6.11
CA ALA A 67 -3.93 -19.14 6.31
C ALA A 67 -3.99 -20.65 5.99
N ARG A 68 -2.86 -21.27 5.62
CA ARG A 68 -2.73 -22.71 5.33
C ARG A 68 -2.19 -23.45 6.54
#